data_AF-A0A1F8T362-F1
#
_entry.id   AF-A0A1F8T362-F1
#
_cell.length_a   1.000
_cell.length_b   1.000
_cell.length_c   1.000
_cell.angle_alpha   90.00
_cell.angle_beta   90.00
_cell.angle_gamma   90.00
#
_symmetry.space_group_name_H-M   'P 1'
#
loop_
_entity.id
_entity.type
_entity.pdbx_description
1 polymer ?
#
loop_
_entity_poly.entity_id
_entity_poly.type
_entity_poly.pdbx_seq_one_letter_code
_entity_poly.pdbx_strand_id
1 'polypeptide(L)'
;MSESVRAVERALGVLLCFTPETPELTMTQIAEQVGIHKSTTHRLLATLEKQRFVQRDPDTGIYRLGIRLLQMAYLTLEHIDLRRLAAPIFDFNCLPMASNAVASPAHRLTRERMMEIGPGVVTTTREISQEFTMSACSGAHSTADVPAASGNNL
;
A
#
# COMPACT_ATOMS: atom_id res chain seq x y z
N MET A 1 -20.53 -13.37 30.70
CA MET A 1 -19.42 -13.82 29.82
C MET A 1 -20.05 -14.23 28.51
N SER A 2 -19.66 -13.62 27.39
CA SER A 2 -20.26 -13.94 26.09
C SER A 2 -19.89 -15.36 25.70
N GLU A 3 -20.90 -16.19 25.46
CA GLU A 3 -20.75 -17.56 24.99
C GLU A 3 -20.20 -17.51 23.55
N SER A 4 -18.87 -17.66 23.42
CA SER A 4 -18.24 -17.70 22.10
C SER A 4 -18.51 -19.04 21.44
N VAL A 5 -18.79 -19.01 20.14
CA VAL A 5 -19.01 -20.23 19.37
C VAL A 5 -17.66 -20.85 19.05
N ARG A 6 -17.27 -21.87 19.82
CA ARG A 6 -15.97 -22.57 19.71
C ARG A 6 -15.57 -22.97 18.29
N ALA A 7 -16.54 -23.30 17.44
CA ALA A 7 -16.26 -23.64 16.03
C ALA A 7 -15.74 -22.43 15.23
N VAL A 8 -16.30 -21.24 15.47
CA VAL A 8 -15.90 -19.98 14.84
C VAL A 8 -14.50 -19.57 15.32
N GLU A 9 -14.25 -19.66 16.63
CA GLU A 9 -12.91 -19.37 17.19
C GLU A 9 -11.82 -20.23 16.55
N ARG A 10 -12.08 -21.54 16.40
CA ARG A 10 -11.13 -22.45 15.76
C ARG A 10 -10.94 -22.15 14.27
N ALA A 11 -12.01 -21.82 13.56
CA ALA A 11 -11.92 -21.43 12.15
C ALA A 11 -11.08 -20.16 11.96
N LEU A 12 -11.30 -19.16 12.82
CA LEU A 12 -10.49 -17.93 12.84
C LEU A 12 -9.03 -18.23 13.22
N GLY A 13 -8.81 -19.10 14.22
CA GLY A 13 -7.48 -19.55 14.61
C GLY A 13 -6.69 -20.16 13.45
N VAL A 14 -7.34 -21.00 12.62
CA VAL A 14 -6.73 -21.55 11.40
C VAL A 14 -6.29 -20.45 10.42
N LEU A 15 -7.13 -19.44 10.19
CA LEU A 15 -6.79 -18.34 9.27
C LEU A 15 -5.64 -17.47 9.81
N LEU A 16 -5.55 -17.33 11.13
CA LEU A 16 -4.50 -16.55 11.80
C LEU A 16 -3.15 -17.26 11.88
N CYS A 17 -3.06 -18.55 11.52
CA CYS A 17 -1.79 -19.27 11.45
C CYS A 17 -0.89 -18.80 10.30
N PHE A 18 -1.48 -18.25 9.25
CA PHE A 18 -0.74 -17.79 8.07
C PHE A 18 -0.17 -16.40 8.32
N THR A 19 1.16 -16.28 8.25
CA THR A 19 1.89 -15.01 8.44
C THR A 19 2.81 -14.74 7.25
N PRO A 20 3.40 -13.54 7.12
CA PRO A 20 4.41 -13.28 6.09
C PRO A 20 5.61 -14.23 6.16
N GLU A 21 5.99 -14.67 7.36
CA GLU A 21 7.10 -15.60 7.60
C GLU A 21 6.71 -17.06 7.32
N THR A 22 5.44 -17.41 7.56
CA THR A 22 4.88 -18.74 7.29
C THR A 22 3.60 -18.66 6.45
N PRO A 23 3.70 -18.34 5.14
CA PRO A 23 2.53 -18.17 4.27
C PRO A 23 1.96 -19.49 3.76
N GLU A 24 2.71 -20.58 3.89
CA GLU A 24 2.39 -21.91 3.39
C GLU A 24 2.48 -22.93 4.52
N LEU A 25 1.41 -23.67 4.76
CA LEU A 25 1.33 -24.61 5.89
C LEU A 25 0.67 -25.92 5.50
N THR A 26 1.19 -27.02 6.01
CA THR A 26 0.52 -28.34 5.95
C THR A 26 -0.61 -28.41 6.99
N MET A 27 -1.58 -29.31 6.77
CA MET A 27 -2.65 -29.56 7.75
C MET A 27 -2.12 -29.91 9.15
N THR A 28 -1.01 -30.63 9.24
CA THR A 28 -0.41 -31.03 10.52
C THR A 28 0.13 -29.82 11.27
N GLN A 29 0.86 -28.93 10.59
CA GLN A 29 1.35 -27.69 11.19
C GLN A 29 0.20 -26.80 11.68
N ILE A 30 -0.86 -26.66 10.89
CA ILE A 30 -2.06 -25.92 11.28
C ILE A 30 -2.71 -26.53 12.53
N ALA A 31 -2.85 -27.86 12.57
CA ALA A 31 -3.44 -28.56 13.72
C ALA A 31 -2.63 -28.35 15.01
N GLU A 32 -1.30 -28.41 14.92
CA GLU A 32 -0.38 -28.19 16.03
C GLU A 32 -0.42 -26.73 16.51
N GLN A 33 -0.38 -25.77 15.60
CA GLN A 33 -0.36 -24.34 15.93
C GLN A 33 -1.69 -23.86 16.54
N VAL A 34 -2.83 -24.38 16.08
CA VAL A 34 -4.15 -24.06 16.65
C VAL A 34 -4.45 -24.90 17.91
N GLY A 35 -3.71 -25.99 18.15
CA GLY A 35 -3.94 -26.88 19.29
C GLY A 35 -5.22 -27.71 19.18
N ILE A 36 -5.58 -28.16 17.98
CA ILE A 36 -6.80 -28.95 17.73
C ILE A 36 -6.50 -30.28 17.04
N HIS A 37 -7.36 -31.28 17.26
CA HIS A 37 -7.20 -32.59 16.64
C HIS A 37 -7.26 -32.53 15.10
N LYS A 38 -6.43 -33.33 14.43
CA LYS A 38 -6.34 -33.43 12.96
C LYS A 38 -7.69 -33.64 12.28
N SER A 39 -8.58 -34.44 12.86
CA SER A 39 -9.95 -34.66 12.34
C SER A 39 -10.80 -33.38 12.35
N THR A 40 -10.62 -32.52 13.36
CA THR A 40 -11.29 -31.22 13.44
C THR A 40 -10.67 -30.24 12.45
N THR A 41 -9.35 -30.19 12.36
CA THR A 41 -8.62 -29.34 11.40
C THR A 41 -9.04 -29.65 9.98
N HIS A 42 -9.13 -30.94 9.61
CA HIS A 42 -9.57 -31.37 8.29
C HIS A 42 -10.97 -30.84 7.94
N ARG A 43 -11.94 -30.95 8.87
CA ARG A 43 -13.31 -30.45 8.65
C ARG A 43 -13.37 -28.93 8.52
N LEU A 44 -12.57 -28.22 9.31
CA LEU A 44 -12.47 -26.75 9.22
C LEU A 44 -11.85 -26.34 7.89
N LEU A 45 -10.72 -26.92 7.50
CA LEU A 45 -10.05 -26.64 6.24
C LEU A 45 -10.93 -26.96 5.03
N ALA A 46 -11.63 -28.09 5.03
CA ALA A 46 -12.57 -28.42 3.95
C ALA A 46 -13.69 -27.38 3.82
N THR A 47 -14.18 -26.84 4.94
CA THR A 47 -15.20 -25.79 4.94
C THR A 47 -14.62 -24.46 4.45
N LEU A 48 -13.45 -24.06 4.95
CA LEU A 48 -12.77 -22.83 4.56
C LEU A 48 -12.36 -22.85 3.08
N GLU A 49 -11.91 -24.01 2.57
CA GLU A 49 -11.56 -24.23 1.18
C GLU A 49 -12.79 -24.13 0.27
N LYS A 50 -13.89 -24.80 0.64
CA LYS A 50 -15.17 -24.68 -0.08
C LYS A 50 -15.65 -23.23 -0.16
N GLN A 51 -15.42 -22.45 0.89
CA GLN A 51 -15.76 -21.02 0.94
C GLN A 51 -14.65 -20.09 0.39
N ARG A 52 -13.56 -20.67 -0.14
CA ARG A 52 -12.41 -19.98 -0.75
C ARG A 52 -11.61 -19.06 0.20
N PHE A 53 -11.71 -19.27 1.50
CA PHE A 53 -10.89 -18.58 2.51
C PHE A 53 -9.47 -19.16 2.62
N VAL A 54 -9.31 -20.44 2.29
CA VAL A 54 -8.01 -21.10 2.09
C VAL A 54 -8.00 -21.78 0.72
N GLN A 55 -6.82 -22.07 0.21
CA GLN A 55 -6.61 -22.86 -0.99
C GLN A 55 -5.64 -23.98 -0.67
N ARG A 56 -5.97 -25.20 -1.10
CA ARG A 56 -5.08 -26.35 -1.02
C ARG A 56 -4.42 -26.59 -2.37
N ASP A 57 -3.13 -26.79 -2.34
CA ASP A 57 -2.36 -27.29 -3.48
C ASP A 57 -2.68 -28.79 -3.68
N PRO A 58 -3.16 -29.21 -4.87
CA PRO A 58 -3.61 -30.58 -5.08
C PRO A 58 -2.47 -31.59 -5.07
N ASP A 59 -1.26 -31.16 -5.44
CA ASP A 59 -0.09 -32.03 -5.58
C ASP A 59 0.66 -32.18 -4.26
N THR A 60 0.85 -31.07 -3.54
CA THR A 60 1.64 -31.04 -2.29
C THR A 60 0.78 -31.14 -1.03
N GLY A 61 -0.52 -30.83 -1.12
CA GLY A 61 -1.42 -30.75 0.03
C GLY A 61 -1.14 -29.58 0.97
N ILE A 62 -0.29 -28.64 0.56
CA ILE A 62 0.02 -27.40 1.27
C ILE A 62 -1.17 -26.44 1.16
N TYR A 63 -1.47 -25.74 2.25
CA TYR A 63 -2.51 -24.73 2.31
C TYR A 63 -1.92 -23.33 2.25
N ARG A 64 -2.65 -22.42 1.61
CA ARG A 64 -2.41 -20.99 1.52
C ARG A 64 -3.70 -20.21 1.79
N LEU A 65 -3.60 -18.92 2.10
CA LEU A 65 -4.78 -18.05 2.18
C LEU A 65 -5.45 -17.94 0.79
N GLY A 66 -6.79 -18.01 0.80
CA GLY A 66 -7.60 -18.02 -0.41
C GLY A 66 -8.09 -16.63 -0.82
N ILE A 67 -8.54 -16.51 -2.08
CA ILE A 67 -8.96 -15.25 -2.71
C ILE A 67 -10.09 -14.52 -1.97
N ARG A 68 -10.94 -15.24 -1.22
CA ARG A 68 -12.07 -14.65 -0.49
C ARG A 68 -11.61 -13.58 0.49
N LEU A 69 -10.45 -13.76 1.13
CA LEU A 69 -9.90 -12.76 2.05
C LEU A 69 -9.55 -11.45 1.35
N LEU A 70 -9.00 -11.51 0.13
CA LEU A 70 -8.73 -10.30 -0.66
C LEU A 70 -10.03 -9.58 -1.04
N GLN A 71 -11.06 -10.33 -1.43
CA GLN A 71 -12.37 -9.75 -1.77
C GLN A 71 -13.01 -9.05 -0.55
N MET A 72 -12.97 -9.69 0.62
CA MET A 72 -13.49 -9.07 1.85
C MET A 72 -12.64 -7.88 2.28
N ALA A 73 -11.31 -7.97 2.17
CA ALA A 73 -10.43 -6.84 2.42
C ALA A 73 -10.81 -5.67 1.50
N TYR A 74 -11.02 -5.91 0.21
CA TYR A 74 -11.42 -4.86 -0.73
C TYR A 74 -12.71 -4.14 -0.31
N LEU A 75 -13.73 -4.85 0.18
CA LEU A 75 -14.96 -4.23 0.68
C LEU A 75 -14.71 -3.34 1.91
N THR A 76 -13.84 -3.77 2.82
CA THR A 76 -13.41 -2.92 3.95
C THR A 76 -12.58 -1.73 3.47
N LEU A 77 -11.83 -1.93 2.39
CA LEU A 77 -10.96 -0.94 1.78
C LEU A 77 -11.71 0.06 0.87
N GLU A 78 -12.96 -0.20 0.50
CA GLU A 78 -13.78 0.71 -0.32
C GLU A 78 -14.06 2.03 0.44
N HIS A 79 -13.87 2.05 1.76
CA HIS A 79 -13.87 3.23 2.61
C HIS A 79 -12.46 3.73 2.99
N ILE A 80 -11.40 3.39 2.21
CA ILE A 80 -10.05 3.87 2.46
C ILE A 80 -10.02 5.40 2.35
N ASP A 81 -9.77 6.04 3.49
CA ASP A 81 -9.20 7.38 3.53
C ASP A 81 -7.77 7.33 2.94
N LEU A 82 -7.49 8.17 1.93
CA LEU A 82 -6.18 8.26 1.30
C LEU A 82 -5.41 9.40 1.95
N ARG A 83 -4.24 9.09 2.52
CA ARG A 83 -3.30 10.12 2.96
C ARG A 83 -2.37 10.47 1.80
N ARG A 84 -2.03 11.76 1.73
CA ARG A 84 -1.08 12.30 0.76
C ARG A 84 -0.02 13.09 1.50
N LEU A 85 1.23 12.87 1.13
CA LEU A 85 2.36 13.70 1.52
C LEU A 85 2.89 14.36 0.25
N ALA A 86 2.88 15.68 0.20
CA ALA A 86 3.25 16.44 -0.99
C ALA A 86 4.30 17.49 -0.66
N ALA A 87 5.21 17.74 -1.60
CA ALA A 87 6.17 18.82 -1.56
C ALA A 87 6.10 19.63 -2.87
N PRO A 88 6.24 20.97 -2.81
CA PRO A 88 6.23 21.83 -3.99
C PRO A 88 7.58 21.81 -4.72
N ILE A 89 7.54 21.72 -6.05
CA ILE A 89 8.69 21.90 -6.94
C ILE A 89 8.71 23.37 -7.36
N PHE A 90 9.85 24.03 -7.22
CA PHE A 90 10.03 25.45 -7.52
C PHE A 90 10.83 25.69 -8.80
N ASP A 91 10.58 26.81 -9.47
CA ASP A 91 11.37 27.30 -10.59
C ASP A 91 12.57 28.15 -10.13
N PHE A 92 13.33 28.66 -11.09
CA PHE A 92 14.49 29.52 -10.84
C PHE A 92 14.12 30.88 -10.21
N ASN A 93 12.85 31.29 -10.29
CA ASN A 93 12.33 32.49 -9.62
C ASN A 93 11.74 32.16 -8.23
N CYS A 94 11.93 30.93 -7.74
CA CYS A 94 11.34 30.42 -6.51
C CYS A 94 9.80 30.39 -6.53
N LEU A 95 9.17 30.36 -7.70
CA LEU A 95 7.73 30.19 -7.85
C LEU A 95 7.39 28.69 -7.93
N PRO A 96 6.35 28.23 -7.22
CA PRO A 96 5.94 26.83 -7.29
C PRO A 96 5.40 26.53 -8.69
N MET A 97 6.01 25.57 -9.40
CA MET A 97 5.61 25.17 -10.75
C MET A 97 4.88 23.82 -10.78
N ALA A 98 5.17 22.93 -9.83
CA ALA A 98 4.63 21.58 -9.77
C ALA A 98 4.64 21.03 -8.33
N SER A 99 4.18 19.80 -8.13
CA SER A 99 4.30 19.10 -6.85
C SER A 99 4.59 17.63 -7.05
N ASN A 100 5.45 17.09 -6.18
CA ASN A 100 5.64 15.65 -6.03
C ASN A 100 4.82 15.18 -4.83
N ALA A 101 4.03 14.12 -5.00
CA ALA A 101 3.19 13.58 -3.95
C ALA A 101 3.26 12.05 -3.87
N VAL A 102 3.31 11.55 -2.64
CA VAL A 102 3.16 10.12 -2.34
C VAL A 102 1.77 9.91 -1.74
N ALA A 103 0.97 9.05 -2.37
CA ALA A 103 -0.37 8.69 -1.93
C ALA A 103 -0.44 7.21 -1.54
N SER A 104 -1.08 6.91 -0.40
CA SER A 104 -1.25 5.54 0.07
C SER A 104 -2.42 5.47 1.07
N PRO A 105 -3.07 4.30 1.24
CA PRO A 105 -4.12 4.12 2.23
C PRO A 105 -3.71 4.58 3.63
N ALA A 106 -4.60 5.29 4.33
CA ALA A 106 -4.32 5.92 5.63
C ALA A 106 -3.80 4.94 6.69
N HIS A 107 -4.18 3.65 6.61
CA HIS A 107 -3.72 2.61 7.54
C HIS A 107 -2.30 2.11 7.26
N ARG A 108 -1.73 2.35 6.06
CA ARG A 108 -0.32 2.05 5.73
C ARG A 108 0.57 3.29 5.68
N LEU A 109 -0.02 4.47 5.47
CA LEU A 109 0.64 5.76 5.57
C LEU A 109 0.31 6.40 6.92
N THR A 110 0.66 5.72 8.01
CA THR A 110 0.48 6.23 9.38
C THR A 110 1.23 7.56 9.57
N ARG A 111 0.88 8.33 10.60
CA ARG A 111 1.58 9.60 10.92
C ARG A 111 3.09 9.38 11.10
N GLU A 112 3.46 8.30 11.78
CA GLU A 112 4.85 7.89 11.96
C GLU A 112 5.52 7.60 10.62
N ARG A 113 4.89 6.79 9.76
CA ARG A 113 5.43 6.48 8.43
C ARG A 113 5.53 7.72 7.53
N MET A 114 4.61 8.67 7.66
CA MET A 114 4.70 9.97 6.98
C MET A 114 5.93 10.78 7.42
N MET A 115 6.27 10.77 8.70
CA MET A 115 7.46 11.44 9.23
C MET A 115 8.75 10.79 8.73
N GLU A 116 8.76 9.46 8.56
CA GLU A 116 9.89 8.73 7.99
C GLU A 116 10.09 9.00 6.50
N ILE A 117 9.00 9.00 5.71
CA ILE A 117 9.05 9.18 4.25
C ILE A 117 9.19 10.65 3.86
N GLY A 118 8.66 11.56 4.69
CA GLY A 118 8.60 13.01 4.41
C GLY A 118 9.93 13.62 3.94
N PRO A 119 11.05 13.39 4.66
CA PRO A 119 12.35 13.88 4.23
C PRO A 119 12.75 13.41 2.83
N GLY A 120 12.48 12.14 2.48
CA GLY A 120 12.76 11.60 1.15
C GLY A 120 12.00 12.35 0.06
N VAL A 121 10.70 12.60 0.26
CA VAL A 121 9.88 13.35 -0.71
C VAL A 121 10.38 14.79 -0.87
N VAL A 122 10.77 15.45 0.21
CA VAL A 122 11.34 16.80 0.16
C VAL A 122 12.68 16.82 -0.58
N THR A 123 13.57 15.87 -0.30
CA THR A 123 14.87 15.76 -0.97
C THR A 123 14.71 15.56 -2.48
N THR A 124 13.91 14.58 -2.90
CA THR A 124 13.64 14.33 -4.32
C THR A 124 13.03 15.57 -5.01
N THR A 125 12.11 16.25 -4.33
CA THR A 125 11.48 17.47 -4.87
C THR A 125 12.48 18.62 -5.03
N ARG A 126 13.42 18.74 -4.09
CA ARG A 126 14.50 19.73 -4.17
C ARG A 126 15.45 19.44 -5.32
N GLU A 127 15.84 18.17 -5.50
CA GLU A 127 16.69 17.73 -6.62
C GLU A 127 16.04 18.08 -7.96
N ILE A 128 14.74 17.77 -8.12
CA ILE A 128 13.98 18.13 -9.32
C ILE A 128 13.96 19.66 -9.52
N SER A 129 13.70 20.43 -8.46
CA SER A 129 13.69 21.90 -8.55
C SER A 129 15.05 22.46 -9.01
N GLN A 130 16.16 21.87 -8.56
CA GLN A 130 17.52 22.26 -8.94
C GLN A 130 17.82 21.90 -10.40
N GLU A 131 17.37 20.74 -10.89
CA GLU A 131 17.55 20.31 -12.28
C GLU A 131 16.84 21.26 -13.26
N PHE A 132 15.59 21.65 -12.95
CA PHE A 132 14.85 22.64 -13.73
C PHE A 132 15.54 24.03 -13.70
N THR A 133 16.07 24.42 -12.55
CA THR A 133 16.81 25.68 -12.40
C THR A 133 18.08 25.69 -13.24
N MET A 134 18.87 24.61 -13.23
CA MET A 134 20.12 24.51 -14.00
C MET A 134 19.86 24.48 -15.51
N SER A 135 18.78 23.83 -15.96
CA SER A 135 18.40 23.79 -17.38
C SER A 135 17.92 25.15 -17.91
N ALA A 136 17.23 25.95 -17.07
CA ALA A 136 16.82 27.30 -17.42
C ALA A 136 18.02 28.27 -17.45
N CYS A 137 18.97 28.16 -16.51
CA CYS A 137 20.17 28.99 -16.46
C CYS A 137 21.16 28.71 -17.60
N SER A 138 21.25 27.47 -18.10
CA SER A 138 22.12 27.12 -19.23
C SER A 138 21.56 27.58 -20.59
N GLY A 139 20.23 27.79 -20.70
CA GLY A 139 19.57 28.37 -21.87
C GLY A 139 19.56 29.90 -21.92
N ALA A 140 19.95 30.60 -20.84
CA ALA A 140 19.91 32.06 -20.74
C ALA A 140 21.07 32.80 -21.43
N HIS A 141 21.76 32.15 -22.38
CA HIS A 141 22.73 32.77 -23.29
C HIS A 141 22.35 32.54 -24.76
N SER A 142 21.11 32.89 -25.13
CA SER A 142 20.84 33.36 -26.50
C SER A 142 19.51 34.12 -26.56
N THR A 143 19.52 35.17 -27.39
CA THR A 143 18.44 36.06 -27.79
C THR A 143 17.89 37.02 -26.73
N ALA A 144 18.52 38.19 -26.72
CA ALA A 144 17.80 39.45 -26.63
C ALA A 144 16.63 39.46 -27.61
N ASP A 145 15.44 39.80 -27.11
CA ASP A 145 14.45 40.59 -27.84
C ASP A 145 13.46 41.14 -26.82
N VAL A 146 13.70 42.39 -26.41
CA VAL A 146 12.66 43.25 -25.84
C VAL A 146 11.95 43.88 -27.04
N PRO A 147 10.68 43.57 -27.34
CA PRO A 147 9.95 44.37 -28.30
C PRO A 147 9.63 45.70 -27.62
N ALA A 148 10.16 46.77 -28.22
CA ALA A 148 9.83 48.14 -27.88
C ALA A 148 8.30 48.33 -27.87
N ALA A 149 7.80 48.93 -26.79
CA ALA A 149 6.49 49.54 -26.76
C ALA A 149 6.42 50.61 -27.85
N SER A 150 5.71 50.32 -28.94
CA SER A 150 5.21 51.31 -29.89
C SER A 150 3.71 51.15 -29.92
N GLY A 151 3.01 52.23 -29.58
CA GLY A 151 1.59 52.21 -29.26
C GLY A 151 0.67 52.03 -30.46
N ASN A 152 -0.60 51.77 -30.15
CA ASN A 152 -1.67 52.48 -30.83
C ASN A 152 -2.89 52.58 -29.89
N ASN A 153 -3.23 53.81 -29.52
CA ASN A 153 -4.57 54.20 -29.12
C ASN A 153 -5.26 54.72 -30.38
N LEU A 154 -6.39 54.08 -30.72
CA LEU A 154 -7.63 54.59 -31.34
C LEU A 154 -8.33 53.46 -32.09
#